data_AF-W7XKI0-F1
#
_entry.id   AF-W7XKI0-F1
#
_cell.length_a   1.000
_cell.length_b   1.000
_cell.length_c   1.000
_cell.angle_alpha   90.00
_cell.angle_beta   90.00
_cell.angle_gamma   90.00
#
_symmetry.space_group_name_H-M   'P 1'
#
loop_
_entity.id
_entity.type
_entity.pdbx_description
1 polymer ?
#
loop_
_entity_poly.entity_id
_entity_poly.type
_entity_poly.pdbx_seq_one_letter_code
_entity_poly.pdbx_strand_id
1 'polypeptide(L)'
;MGMWSFIIVYIRYNWSFIKLLLTQIFDSFIRVQLQQQLLFNIFYFFQSFNYNYNNNIDIFKRSNFFGDKGALVLSSALSGLNNLSSLKLEIRENEISDEGISNIGSALSNCSNLKSLNCLFAINKIGYKGVQNLSQSLAKIYQLSSLTLELNTNLIKREDRIKLKNKFLKLNRLVKINTRF
;
A
#
# COMPACT_ATOMS: atom_id res chain seq x y z
N MET A 1 26.49 27.15 -20.41
CA MET A 1 26.33 25.69 -20.29
C MET A 1 25.01 25.43 -19.59
N GLY A 2 23.97 25.18 -20.38
CA GLY A 2 22.57 25.35 -19.98
C GLY A 2 21.96 24.14 -19.27
N MET A 3 20.81 24.40 -18.60
CA MET A 3 19.90 23.49 -17.88
C MET A 3 19.67 22.10 -18.50
N TRP A 4 19.94 21.95 -19.80
CA TRP A 4 19.86 20.70 -20.54
C TRP A 4 20.84 19.62 -20.04
N SER A 5 22.02 19.98 -19.51
CA SER A 5 22.96 18.98 -18.98
C SER A 5 22.47 18.32 -17.68
N PHE A 6 21.73 19.06 -16.84
CA PHE A 6 21.16 18.53 -15.61
C PHE A 6 19.93 17.65 -15.87
N ILE A 7 19.09 18.02 -16.84
CA ILE A 7 17.92 17.22 -17.24
C ILE A 7 18.37 15.88 -17.85
N ILE A 8 19.43 15.87 -18.67
CA ILE A 8 19.97 14.64 -19.27
C ILE A 8 20.58 13.73 -18.21
N VAL A 9 21.31 14.27 -17.22
CA VAL A 9 21.85 13.47 -16.09
C VAL A 9 20.73 12.93 -15.20
N TYR A 10 19.68 13.72 -14.96
CA TYR A 10 18.52 13.33 -14.16
C TYR A 10 17.67 12.23 -14.81
N ILE A 11 17.45 12.33 -16.13
CA ILE A 11 16.79 11.29 -16.92
C ILE A 11 17.67 10.03 -16.97
N ARG A 12 18.99 10.17 -17.13
CA ARG A 12 19.93 9.03 -17.22
C ARG A 12 20.06 8.25 -15.91
N TYR A 13 20.00 8.91 -14.74
CA TYR A 13 20.01 8.25 -13.43
C TYR A 13 18.71 7.48 -13.15
N ASN A 14 17.54 8.05 -13.47
CA ASN A 14 16.26 7.36 -13.32
C ASN A 14 16.07 6.23 -14.33
N TRP A 15 16.57 6.40 -15.57
CA TRP A 15 16.55 5.36 -16.59
C TRP A 15 17.39 4.15 -16.20
N SER A 16 18.49 4.35 -15.45
CA SER A 16 19.34 3.25 -14.98
C SER A 16 18.64 2.40 -13.92
N PHE A 17 17.85 3.01 -13.03
CA PHE A 17 17.05 2.31 -12.03
C PHE A 17 15.84 1.59 -12.64
N ILE A 18 15.14 2.24 -13.57
CA ILE A 18 14.04 1.64 -14.35
C ILE A 18 14.58 0.49 -15.22
N LYS A 19 15.74 0.65 -15.84
CA LYS A 19 16.39 -0.41 -16.62
C LYS A 19 16.82 -1.59 -15.75
N LEU A 20 17.34 -1.36 -14.54
CA LEU A 20 17.73 -2.40 -13.57
C LEU A 20 16.50 -3.22 -13.13
N LEU A 21 15.41 -2.53 -12.78
CA LEU A 21 14.13 -3.13 -12.41
C LEU A 21 13.53 -3.93 -13.57
N LEU A 22 13.58 -3.39 -14.79
CA LEU A 22 13.11 -4.06 -15.99
C LEU A 22 13.97 -5.28 -16.36
N THR A 23 15.29 -5.22 -16.25
CA THR A 23 16.18 -6.37 -16.56
C THR A 23 16.02 -7.53 -15.58
N GLN A 24 15.83 -7.24 -14.28
CA GLN A 24 15.58 -8.27 -13.27
C GLN A 24 14.20 -8.93 -13.43
N ILE A 25 13.22 -8.19 -13.96
CA ILE A 25 11.89 -8.70 -14.29
C ILE A 25 11.89 -9.46 -15.64
N PHE A 26 12.73 -9.06 -16.61
CA PHE A 26 12.77 -9.67 -17.95
C PHE A 26 13.47 -11.04 -17.99
N ASP A 27 14.55 -11.23 -17.22
CA ASP A 27 15.29 -12.51 -17.24
C ASP A 27 14.51 -13.67 -16.58
N SER A 28 13.50 -13.36 -15.76
CA SER A 28 12.58 -14.36 -15.19
C SER A 28 11.36 -14.64 -16.07
N PHE A 29 11.20 -13.93 -17.20
CA PHE A 29 9.95 -13.79 -17.95
C PHE A 29 9.71 -14.79 -19.08
N ILE A 30 10.68 -15.66 -19.43
CA ILE A 30 10.53 -16.57 -20.59
C ILE A 30 9.80 -17.89 -20.26
N ARG A 31 9.45 -18.18 -19.00
CA ARG A 31 8.77 -19.44 -18.65
C ARG A 31 7.36 -19.21 -18.08
N VAL A 32 6.36 -19.58 -18.89
CA VAL A 32 4.98 -19.98 -18.53
C VAL A 32 3.87 -18.94 -18.78
N GLN A 33 3.04 -19.25 -19.78
CA GLN A 33 1.92 -18.49 -20.38
C GLN A 33 0.71 -18.16 -19.47
N LEU A 34 0.80 -18.28 -18.14
CA LEU A 34 -0.30 -17.90 -17.22
C LEU A 34 -0.12 -16.50 -16.59
N GLN A 35 0.99 -15.81 -16.85
CA GLN A 35 1.35 -14.53 -16.20
C GLN A 35 0.81 -13.26 -16.87
N GLN A 36 0.22 -13.32 -18.07
CA GLN A 36 -0.09 -12.11 -18.85
C GLN A 36 -1.11 -11.18 -18.17
N GLN A 37 -2.14 -11.73 -17.51
CA GLN A 37 -3.15 -10.88 -16.85
C GLN A 37 -2.67 -10.32 -15.52
N LEU A 38 -1.81 -11.05 -14.80
CA LEU A 38 -1.19 -10.56 -13.57
C LEU A 38 -0.20 -9.42 -13.90
N LEU A 39 0.60 -9.58 -14.96
CA LEU A 39 1.54 -8.55 -15.39
C LEU A 39 0.83 -7.30 -15.91
N PHE A 40 -0.25 -7.46 -16.67
CA PHE A 40 -1.06 -6.35 -17.14
C PHE A 40 -1.67 -5.58 -15.96
N ASN A 41 -2.22 -6.30 -14.97
CA ASN A 41 -2.74 -5.69 -13.75
C ASN A 41 -1.65 -5.00 -12.94
N ILE A 42 -0.45 -5.59 -12.84
CA ILE A 42 0.73 -4.99 -12.22
C ILE A 42 1.15 -3.73 -12.97
N PHE A 43 1.16 -3.73 -14.31
CA PHE A 43 1.54 -2.61 -15.16
C PHE A 43 0.59 -1.41 -15.01
N TYR A 44 -0.73 -1.63 -15.10
CA TYR A 44 -1.72 -0.56 -14.88
C TYR A 44 -1.75 -0.10 -13.43
N PHE A 45 -1.53 -1.01 -12.48
CA PHE A 45 -1.37 -0.66 -11.08
C PHE A 45 -0.13 0.24 -10.88
N PHE A 46 0.98 -0.06 -11.56
CA PHE A 46 2.16 0.81 -11.52
C PHE A 46 1.92 2.18 -12.15
N GLN A 47 1.10 2.28 -13.21
CA GLN A 47 0.67 3.58 -13.76
C GLN A 47 -0.22 4.38 -12.78
N SER A 48 -0.91 3.72 -11.85
CA SER A 48 -1.76 4.40 -10.86
C SER A 48 -0.99 5.03 -9.70
N PHE A 49 0.32 4.76 -9.58
CA PHE A 49 1.16 5.42 -8.58
C PHE A 49 1.54 6.84 -9.03
N ASN A 50 1.02 7.84 -8.33
CA ASN A 50 1.56 9.19 -8.44
C ASN A 50 2.82 9.30 -7.56
N TYR A 51 4.01 9.22 -8.18
CA TYR A 51 5.28 9.40 -7.47
C TYR A 51 5.58 10.89 -7.31
N ASN A 52 5.47 11.39 -6.09
CA ASN A 52 5.97 12.72 -5.73
C ASN A 52 7.43 12.63 -5.26
N TYR A 53 8.24 13.65 -5.56
CA TYR A 53 9.69 13.73 -5.25
C TYR A 53 10.06 13.61 -3.75
N ASN A 54 9.09 13.40 -2.86
CA ASN A 54 9.24 13.32 -1.41
C ASN A 54 9.05 11.90 -0.83
N ASN A 55 9.23 10.84 -1.63
CA ASN A 55 8.94 9.44 -1.23
C ASN A 55 7.51 9.27 -0.70
N ASN A 56 6.57 9.92 -1.38
CA ASN A 56 5.14 9.85 -1.09
C ASN A 56 4.44 9.15 -2.25
N ILE A 57 3.59 8.20 -1.90
CA ILE A 57 2.79 7.46 -2.85
C ILE A 57 1.31 7.65 -2.52
N ASP A 58 0.53 8.04 -3.53
CA ASP A 58 -0.93 8.05 -3.45
C ASP A 58 -1.49 7.03 -4.45
N ILE A 59 -2.33 6.09 -3.97
CA ILE A 59 -3.05 5.12 -4.81
C ILE A 59 -4.54 5.37 -4.68
N PHE A 60 -5.25 5.54 -5.81
CA PHE A 60 -6.70 5.71 -5.85
C PHE A 60 -7.34 4.65 -6.73
N LYS A 61 -8.21 3.80 -6.15
CA LYS A 61 -9.01 2.86 -6.92
C LYS A 61 -10.45 2.78 -6.38
N ARG A 62 -11.41 3.05 -7.26
CA ARG A 62 -12.86 2.91 -7.02
C ARG A 62 -13.42 1.88 -7.99
N SER A 63 -14.27 0.96 -7.51
CA SER A 63 -15.13 0.05 -8.28
C SER A 63 -14.48 -0.63 -9.50
N ASN A 64 -13.65 -1.66 -9.26
CA ASN A 64 -12.95 -2.38 -10.34
C ASN A 64 -12.57 -3.84 -10.01
N PHE A 65 -13.38 -4.56 -9.21
CA PHE A 65 -13.10 -5.96 -8.82
C PHE A 65 -11.65 -6.22 -8.37
N PHE A 66 -11.05 -5.28 -7.63
CA PHE A 66 -9.66 -5.44 -7.15
C PHE A 66 -9.54 -6.68 -6.26
N GLY A 67 -10.44 -6.83 -5.28
CA GLY A 67 -10.52 -7.98 -4.39
C GLY A 67 -9.20 -8.29 -3.69
N ASP A 68 -9.11 -9.51 -3.15
CA ASP A 68 -7.91 -9.97 -2.45
C ASP A 68 -6.73 -10.21 -3.40
N LYS A 69 -6.98 -10.55 -4.67
CA LYS A 69 -5.93 -10.72 -5.68
C LYS A 69 -5.23 -9.40 -5.98
N GLY A 70 -5.99 -8.32 -6.14
CA GLY A 70 -5.44 -6.98 -6.29
C GLY A 70 -4.67 -6.56 -5.03
N ALA A 71 -5.21 -6.86 -3.85
CA ALA A 71 -4.53 -6.58 -2.59
C ALA A 71 -3.18 -7.31 -2.49
N LEU A 72 -3.10 -8.56 -2.92
CA LEU A 72 -1.86 -9.34 -2.97
C LEU A 72 -0.82 -8.74 -3.93
N VAL A 73 -1.26 -8.27 -5.11
CA VAL A 73 -0.39 -7.57 -6.08
C VAL A 73 0.15 -6.28 -5.47
N LEU A 74 -0.72 -5.46 -4.86
CA LEU A 74 -0.33 -4.26 -4.13
C LEU A 74 0.66 -4.57 -3.00
N SER A 75 0.42 -5.62 -2.22
CA SER A 75 1.33 -6.06 -1.16
C SER A 75 2.71 -6.41 -1.68
N SER A 76 2.77 -7.07 -2.83
CA SER A 76 4.04 -7.45 -3.46
C SER A 76 4.82 -6.20 -3.88
N ALA A 77 4.14 -5.19 -4.45
CA ALA A 77 4.75 -3.92 -4.82
C ALA A 77 5.20 -3.09 -3.60
N LEU A 78 4.40 -3.05 -2.53
CA LEU A 78 4.72 -2.30 -1.31
C LEU A 78 5.91 -2.90 -0.54
N SER A 79 6.10 -4.22 -0.60
CA SER A 79 7.11 -4.93 0.21
C SER A 79 8.56 -4.51 -0.07
N GLY A 80 8.84 -3.89 -1.22
CA GLY A 80 10.17 -3.39 -1.57
C GLY A 80 10.41 -1.90 -1.27
N LEU A 81 9.41 -1.18 -0.76
CA LEU A 81 9.43 0.29 -0.63
C LEU A 81 9.99 0.75 0.72
N ASN A 82 11.20 0.31 1.06
CA ASN A 82 11.81 0.52 2.38
C ASN A 82 12.11 2.00 2.70
N ASN A 83 12.22 2.86 1.69
CA ASN A 83 12.49 4.30 1.83
C ASN A 83 11.22 5.16 1.86
N LEU A 84 10.04 4.54 1.83
CA LEU A 84 8.76 5.24 1.82
C LEU A 84 8.53 5.94 3.15
N SER A 85 8.26 7.26 3.09
CA SER A 85 8.09 8.08 4.29
C SER A 85 6.64 8.48 4.56
N SER A 86 5.82 8.59 3.50
CA SER A 86 4.37 8.74 3.58
C SER A 86 3.68 7.88 2.54
N LEU A 87 2.50 7.37 2.89
CA LEU A 87 1.67 6.59 1.99
C LEU A 87 0.20 6.96 2.18
N LYS A 88 -0.49 7.17 1.06
CA LYS A 88 -1.94 7.23 0.98
C LYS A 88 -2.47 6.08 0.12
N LEU A 89 -3.32 5.26 0.70
CA LEU A 89 -4.04 4.19 0.02
C LEU A 89 -5.54 4.50 0.07
N GLU A 90 -6.15 4.75 -1.08
CA GLU A 90 -7.60 4.87 -1.21
C GLU A 90 -8.12 3.71 -2.07
N ILE A 91 -8.68 2.69 -1.40
CA ILE A 91 -9.21 1.50 -2.05
C ILE A 91 -10.62 1.25 -1.54
N ARG A 92 -11.58 1.89 -2.20
CA ARG A 92 -13.00 1.87 -1.82
C ARG A 92 -13.80 1.06 -2.82
N GLU A 93 -14.85 0.38 -2.37
CA GLU A 93 -15.76 -0.38 -3.25
C GLU A 93 -15.03 -1.46 -4.06
N ASN A 94 -14.28 -2.34 -3.40
CA ASN A 94 -13.34 -3.25 -4.09
C ASN A 94 -13.33 -4.68 -3.56
N GLU A 95 -14.30 -5.05 -2.73
CA GLU A 95 -14.45 -6.42 -2.20
C GLU A 95 -13.22 -7.00 -1.47
N ILE A 96 -12.34 -6.15 -0.92
CA ILE A 96 -11.23 -6.62 -0.09
C ILE A 96 -11.79 -7.32 1.15
N SER A 97 -11.32 -8.54 1.42
CA SER A 97 -11.69 -9.31 2.60
C SER A 97 -10.66 -9.17 3.73
N ASP A 98 -10.83 -9.94 4.81
CA ASP A 98 -9.85 -10.08 5.86
C ASP A 98 -8.47 -10.53 5.35
N GLU A 99 -8.43 -11.37 4.31
CA GLU A 99 -7.19 -11.85 3.72
C GLU A 99 -6.45 -10.73 2.99
N GLY A 100 -7.14 -10.02 2.09
CA GLY A 100 -6.54 -8.95 1.31
C GLY A 100 -5.98 -7.82 2.19
N ILE A 101 -6.73 -7.38 3.20
CA ILE A 101 -6.23 -6.34 4.12
C ILE A 101 -5.07 -6.84 4.99
N SER A 102 -5.05 -8.13 5.35
CA SER A 102 -3.94 -8.73 6.09
C SER A 102 -2.67 -8.77 5.25
N ASN A 103 -2.79 -9.11 3.96
CA ASN A 103 -1.68 -9.07 3.01
C ASN A 103 -1.13 -7.63 2.89
N ILE A 104 -2.00 -6.62 2.78
CA ILE A 104 -1.59 -5.22 2.72
C ILE A 104 -0.85 -4.84 4.01
N GLY A 105 -1.42 -5.19 5.17
CA GLY A 105 -0.79 -4.94 6.46
C GLY A 105 0.60 -5.55 6.58
N SER A 106 0.76 -6.82 6.17
CA SER A 106 2.05 -7.52 6.20
C SER A 106 3.10 -6.80 5.34
N ALA A 107 2.75 -6.38 4.14
CA ALA A 107 3.66 -5.62 3.27
C ALA A 107 4.04 -4.27 3.87
N LEU A 108 3.07 -3.53 4.43
CA LEU A 108 3.33 -2.26 5.10
C LEU A 108 4.31 -2.42 6.27
N SER A 109 4.33 -3.57 6.94
CA SER A 109 5.27 -3.81 8.04
C SER A 109 6.75 -3.82 7.61
N ASN A 110 7.03 -3.98 6.31
CA ASN A 110 8.38 -3.88 5.75
C ASN A 110 8.80 -2.42 5.47
N CYS A 111 7.85 -1.48 5.40
CA CYS A 111 8.12 -0.05 5.19
C CYS A 111 8.59 0.61 6.49
N SER A 112 9.79 0.27 6.96
CA SER A 112 10.30 0.66 8.29
C SER A 112 10.50 2.18 8.49
N ASN A 113 10.67 2.94 7.39
CA ASN A 113 10.80 4.39 7.40
C ASN A 113 9.46 5.16 7.27
N LEU A 114 8.34 4.45 7.24
CA LEU A 114 7.03 5.06 7.06
C LEU A 114 6.60 5.83 8.31
N LYS A 115 6.40 7.14 8.16
CA LYS A 115 6.03 8.08 9.23
C LYS A 115 4.56 8.46 9.20
N SER A 116 3.98 8.50 8.01
CA SER A 116 2.58 8.90 7.80
C SER A 116 1.86 7.87 6.93
N LEU A 117 0.73 7.37 7.42
CA LEU A 117 -0.12 6.43 6.71
C LEU A 117 -1.56 6.93 6.68
N ASN A 118 -2.13 7.05 5.49
CA ASN A 118 -3.53 7.37 5.29
C ASN A 118 -4.20 6.26 4.46
N CYS A 119 -5.09 5.50 5.08
CA CYS A 119 -5.75 4.36 4.48
C CYS A 119 -7.26 4.54 4.46
N LEU A 120 -7.86 4.56 3.28
CA LEU A 120 -9.29 4.70 3.05
C LEU A 120 -9.80 3.41 2.39
N PHE A 121 -10.29 2.47 3.21
CA PHE A 121 -10.78 1.15 2.81
C PHE A 121 -12.31 1.00 2.93
N ALA A 122 -13.05 2.10 2.80
CA ALA A 122 -14.50 2.09 2.95
C ALA A 122 -15.19 1.22 1.88
N ILE A 123 -16.35 0.63 2.22
CA ILE A 123 -17.16 -0.17 1.29
C ILE A 123 -16.36 -1.39 0.77
N ASN A 124 -15.92 -2.25 1.68
CA ASN A 124 -15.25 -3.52 1.36
C ASN A 124 -15.86 -4.66 2.21
N LYS A 125 -15.24 -5.85 2.19
CA LYS A 125 -15.66 -7.04 2.93
C LYS A 125 -14.74 -7.31 4.14
N ILE A 126 -14.15 -6.26 4.73
CA ILE A 126 -13.19 -6.39 5.84
C ILE A 126 -13.94 -6.63 7.16
N GLY A 127 -13.59 -7.69 7.88
CA GLY A 127 -14.12 -8.03 9.19
C GLY A 127 -13.18 -7.65 10.33
N TYR A 128 -13.57 -8.05 11.54
CA TYR A 128 -12.77 -7.82 12.75
C TYR A 128 -11.36 -8.41 12.66
N LYS A 129 -11.22 -9.61 12.11
CA LYS A 129 -9.94 -10.34 12.06
C LYS A 129 -8.93 -9.64 11.13
N GLY A 130 -9.38 -9.14 9.98
CA GLY A 130 -8.54 -8.40 9.06
C GLY A 130 -8.00 -7.11 9.67
N VAL A 131 -8.86 -6.35 10.35
CA VAL A 131 -8.41 -5.12 11.06
C VAL A 131 -7.49 -5.46 12.23
N GLN A 132 -7.74 -6.56 12.95
CA GLN A 132 -6.83 -7.01 14.00
C GLN A 132 -5.44 -7.30 13.45
N ASN A 133 -5.34 -8.04 12.34
CA ASN A 133 -4.07 -8.35 11.69
C ASN A 133 -3.38 -7.09 11.15
N LEU A 134 -4.14 -6.17 10.55
CA LEU A 134 -3.64 -4.87 10.14
C LEU A 134 -3.04 -4.11 11.32
N SER A 135 -3.74 -4.04 12.46
CA SER A 135 -3.24 -3.35 13.66
C SER A 135 -1.93 -3.93 14.18
N GLN A 136 -1.80 -5.27 14.18
CA GLN A 136 -0.57 -5.97 14.57
C GLN A 136 0.58 -5.69 13.61
N SER A 137 0.28 -5.60 12.31
CA SER A 137 1.30 -5.33 11.30
C SER A 137 1.77 -3.88 11.37
N LEU A 138 0.85 -2.92 11.52
CA LEU A 138 1.18 -1.51 11.74
C LEU A 138 1.97 -1.31 13.03
N ALA A 139 1.76 -2.14 14.07
CA ALA A 139 2.54 -2.12 15.30
C ALA A 139 4.05 -2.33 15.09
N LYS A 140 4.46 -2.99 14.00
CA LYS A 140 5.88 -3.21 13.64
C LYS A 140 6.54 -1.99 12.98
N ILE A 141 5.77 -1.01 12.53
CA ILE A 141 6.29 0.20 11.88
C ILE A 141 6.62 1.25 12.94
N TYR A 142 7.80 1.16 13.54
CA TYR A 142 8.19 1.96 14.72
C TYR A 142 8.25 3.47 14.46
N GLN A 143 8.49 3.90 13.21
CA GLN A 143 8.53 5.33 12.86
C GLN A 143 7.16 5.93 12.57
N LEU A 144 6.10 5.11 12.51
CA LEU A 144 4.75 5.58 12.21
C LEU A 144 4.25 6.48 13.34
N SER A 145 4.04 7.76 13.04
CA SER A 145 3.60 8.78 14.00
C SER A 145 2.25 9.39 13.62
N SER A 146 1.80 9.22 12.38
CA SER A 146 0.50 9.68 11.90
C SER A 146 -0.25 8.55 11.20
N LEU A 147 -1.44 8.23 11.68
CA LEU A 147 -2.33 7.22 11.10
C LEU A 147 -3.74 7.79 10.89
N THR A 148 -4.21 7.75 9.65
CA THR A 148 -5.63 7.86 9.31
C THR A 148 -6.09 6.52 8.72
N LEU A 149 -7.17 5.97 9.27
CA LEU A 149 -7.74 4.70 8.85
C LEU A 149 -9.27 4.81 8.77
N GLU A 150 -9.81 4.75 7.56
CA GLU A 150 -11.25 4.73 7.31
C GLU A 150 -11.69 3.35 6.83
N LEU A 151 -12.55 2.71 7.61
CA LEU A 151 -13.08 1.36 7.41
C LEU A 151 -14.61 1.34 7.42
N ASN A 152 -15.26 2.50 7.22
CA ASN A 152 -16.72 2.61 7.18
C ASN A 152 -17.33 1.64 6.14
N THR A 153 -18.53 1.15 6.41
CA THR A 153 -19.26 0.25 5.49
C THR A 153 -18.46 -1.02 5.15
N ASN A 154 -17.92 -1.66 6.19
CA ASN A 154 -17.27 -2.98 6.14
C ASN A 154 -18.01 -3.99 7.04
N LEU A 155 -17.52 -5.22 7.13
CA LEU A 155 -18.10 -6.30 7.94
C LEU A 155 -17.65 -6.25 9.42
N ILE A 156 -17.44 -5.04 9.96
CA ILE A 156 -17.03 -4.82 11.35
C ILE A 156 -18.28 -4.63 12.22
N LYS A 157 -18.56 -5.63 13.05
CA LYS A 157 -19.67 -5.57 14.01
C LYS A 157 -19.48 -4.44 15.01
N ARG A 158 -20.60 -3.82 15.43
CA ARG A 158 -20.58 -2.69 16.39
C ARG A 158 -19.86 -3.04 17.70
N GLU A 159 -20.06 -4.24 18.21
CA GLU A 159 -19.45 -4.75 19.45
C GLU A 159 -17.92 -4.84 19.39
N ASP A 160 -17.35 -4.99 18.19
CA ASP A 160 -15.90 -5.14 18.00
C ASP A 160 -15.18 -3.80 17.79
N ARG A 161 -15.91 -2.73 17.46
CA ARG A 161 -15.33 -1.40 17.17
C ARG A 161 -14.55 -0.83 18.35
N ILE A 162 -15.07 -0.99 19.56
CA ILE A 162 -14.41 -0.51 20.79
C ILE A 162 -13.10 -1.29 21.01
N LYS A 163 -13.12 -2.62 20.82
CA LYS A 163 -11.92 -3.46 20.94
C LYS A 163 -10.86 -3.06 19.91
N LEU A 164 -11.27 -2.81 18.66
CA LEU A 164 -10.37 -2.36 17.60
C LEU A 164 -9.80 -0.96 17.89
N LYS A 165 -10.64 -0.01 18.31
CA LYS A 165 -10.19 1.33 18.72
C LYS A 165 -9.12 1.23 19.81
N ASN A 166 -9.34 0.39 20.82
CA ASN A 166 -8.37 0.16 21.89
C ASN A 166 -7.05 -0.46 21.39
N LYS A 167 -7.08 -1.34 20.38
CA LYS A 167 -5.85 -1.86 19.76
C LYS A 167 -5.03 -0.76 19.10
N PHE A 168 -5.68 0.16 18.38
CA PHE A 168 -4.97 1.28 17.74
C PHE A 168 -4.49 2.33 18.75
N LEU A 169 -5.22 2.57 19.84
CA LEU A 169 -4.77 3.45 20.93
C LEU A 169 -3.54 2.92 21.67
N LYS A 170 -3.30 1.60 21.67
CA LYS A 170 -2.08 1.00 22.21
C LYS A 170 -0.83 1.26 21.36
N LEU A 171 -0.99 1.80 20.14
CA LEU A 171 0.12 2.31 19.34
C LEU A 171 0.53 3.70 19.85
N ASN A 172 1.02 3.72 21.10
CA ASN A 172 1.36 4.92 21.88
C ASN A 172 2.34 5.90 21.22
N ARG A 173 3.07 5.46 20.19
CA ARG A 173 3.93 6.33 19.36
C ARG A 173 3.17 7.23 18.37
N LEU A 174 1.88 6.96 18.12
CA LEU A 174 1.08 7.77 17.20
C LEU A 174 0.76 9.11 17.83
N VAL A 175 1.27 10.18 17.24
CA VAL A 175 0.95 11.57 17.59
C VAL A 175 -0.41 11.97 17.03
N LYS A 176 -0.78 11.42 15.86
CA LYS A 176 -2.08 11.64 15.23
C LYS A 176 -2.72 10.30 14.89
N ILE A 177 -3.92 10.07 15.42
CA ILE A 177 -4.70 8.86 15.13
C ILE A 177 -6.15 9.23 14.83
N ASN A 178 -6.62 8.83 13.65
CA ASN A 178 -8.01 8.97 13.25
C ASN A 178 -8.49 7.64 12.67
N THR A 179 -9.37 6.96 13.39
CA THR A 179 -9.96 5.69 12.96
C THR A 179 -11.47 5.82 12.85
N ARG A 180 -12.05 5.44 11.70
CA ARG A 180 -13.50 5.39 11.47
C ARG A 180 -13.91 3.97 11.09
N PHE A 181 -14.90 3.41 11.79
CA PHE A 181 -15.42 2.04 11.62
C PHE A 181 -16.93 2.07 11.39
#